data_AF-A0A9D1TK75-F1
#
_entry.id   AF-A0A9D1TK75-F1
#
_cell.length_a   1.000
_cell.length_b   1.000
_cell.length_c   1.000
_cell.angle_alpha   90.00
_cell.angle_beta   90.00
_cell.angle_gamma   90.00
#
_symmetry.space_group_name_H-M   'P 1'
#
loop_
_entity.id
_entity.type
_entity.pdbx_description
1 polymer ?
#
loop_
_entity_poly.entity_id
_entity_poly.type
_entity_poly.pdbx_seq_one_letter_code
_entity_poly.pdbx_strand_id
1 'polypeptide(L)'
;VKQSTAEMAGGMADWVEKDFAVKTKEDLDDYTYYVAGLVGVMLSQIWEWYDGTETDRDLAIGFGRGLQAVNILRNQEEDMEERGVSFMPEGWTRDDLFVYARENLAKGDEYLRLIKTRTITLFCKIPLALAKRTLKAMEEGKEKMSRMEVEEVVEQVKSE
;
A
#
# COMPACT_ATOMS: atom_id res chain seq x y z
N VAL A 1 -18.10 4.46 -0.25
CA VAL A 1 -17.49 5.69 0.36
C VAL A 1 -17.87 5.86 1.83
N LYS A 2 -19.08 6.32 2.21
CA LYS A 2 -19.44 6.60 3.63
C LYS A 2 -19.17 5.43 4.59
N GLN A 3 -19.55 4.21 4.18
CA GLN A 3 -19.30 3.00 4.95
C GLN A 3 -17.80 2.74 5.12
N SER A 4 -17.04 2.72 4.03
CA SER A 4 -15.58 2.54 4.06
C SER A 4 -14.88 3.59 4.93
N THR A 5 -15.29 4.86 4.85
CA THR A 5 -14.71 5.92 5.69
C THR A 5 -15.03 5.75 7.17
N ALA A 6 -16.23 5.27 7.50
CA ALA A 6 -16.59 4.98 8.89
C ALA A 6 -15.78 3.79 9.44
N GLU A 7 -15.61 2.74 8.64
CA GLU A 7 -14.81 1.56 9.01
C GLU A 7 -13.32 1.91 9.17
N MET A 8 -12.75 2.70 8.25
CA MET A 8 -11.37 3.21 8.37
C MET A 8 -11.21 4.03 9.65
N ALA A 9 -12.13 4.96 9.93
CA ALA A 9 -12.06 5.80 11.13
C ALA A 9 -12.15 4.98 12.43
N GLY A 10 -13.03 3.98 12.47
CA GLY A 10 -13.14 3.06 13.61
C GLY A 10 -11.86 2.30 13.85
N GLY A 11 -11.33 1.62 12.82
CA GLY A 11 -10.08 0.87 12.96
C GLY A 11 -8.87 1.76 13.28
N MET A 12 -8.79 2.97 12.73
CA MET A 12 -7.75 3.93 13.12
C MET A 12 -7.85 4.32 14.60
N ALA A 13 -9.06 4.49 15.14
CA ALA A 13 -9.26 4.75 16.56
C ALA A 13 -8.82 3.55 17.42
N ASP A 14 -9.17 2.33 17.02
CA ASP A 14 -8.72 1.11 17.71
C ASP A 14 -7.19 1.01 17.75
N TRP A 15 -6.51 1.43 16.67
CA TRP A 15 -5.05 1.43 16.60
C TRP A 15 -4.39 2.53 17.45
N VAL A 16 -5.08 3.65 17.68
CA VAL A 16 -4.67 4.65 18.66
C VAL A 16 -4.76 4.08 20.08
N GLU A 17 -5.83 3.36 20.42
CA GLU A 17 -5.97 2.72 21.73
C GLU A 17 -4.93 1.61 21.99
N LYS A 18 -4.41 1.00 20.92
CA LYS A 18 -3.31 0.01 20.97
C LYS A 18 -1.92 0.66 20.99
N ASP A 19 -1.81 1.99 21.08
CA ASP A 19 -0.55 2.75 20.98
C ASP A 19 0.27 2.39 19.73
N PHE A 20 -0.39 2.02 18.63
CA PHE A 20 0.24 1.53 17.41
C PHE A 20 1.19 0.32 17.60
N ALA A 21 1.02 -0.46 18.67
CA ALA A 21 1.86 -1.60 18.98
C ALA A 21 1.57 -2.81 18.08
N VAL A 22 2.27 -2.91 16.96
CA VAL A 22 2.20 -4.05 16.03
C VAL A 22 3.09 -5.19 16.53
N LYS A 23 2.51 -6.30 16.98
CA LYS A 23 3.29 -7.44 17.55
C LYS A 23 3.39 -8.62 16.61
N THR A 24 2.32 -8.89 15.87
CA THR A 24 2.19 -10.06 15.00
C THR A 24 2.04 -9.66 13.54
N LYS A 25 2.13 -10.64 12.63
CA LYS A 25 1.78 -10.41 11.23
C LYS A 25 0.30 -10.03 11.10
N GLU A 26 -0.55 -10.64 11.92
CA GLU A 26 -1.99 -10.40 11.94
C GLU A 26 -2.29 -8.97 12.39
N ASP A 27 -1.54 -8.44 13.35
CA ASP A 27 -1.58 -7.03 13.75
C ASP A 27 -1.19 -6.10 12.58
N LEU A 28 -0.11 -6.40 11.86
CA LEU A 28 0.29 -5.62 10.70
C LEU A 28 -0.75 -5.69 9.58
N ASP A 29 -1.32 -6.87 9.35
CA ASP A 29 -2.40 -7.08 8.40
C ASP A 29 -3.62 -6.21 8.81
N ASP A 30 -4.06 -6.28 10.06
CA ASP A 30 -5.20 -5.50 10.59
C ASP A 30 -4.95 -3.98 10.47
N TYR A 31 -3.78 -3.50 10.91
CA TYR A 31 -3.39 -2.09 10.76
C TYR A 31 -3.45 -1.63 9.31
N THR A 32 -2.75 -2.35 8.42
CA THR A 32 -2.67 -1.99 7.00
C THR A 32 -4.00 -2.16 6.27
N TYR A 33 -4.90 -3.02 6.76
CA TYR A 33 -6.27 -3.11 6.26
C TYR A 33 -7.02 -1.79 6.49
N TYR A 34 -7.01 -1.26 7.70
CA TYR A 34 -7.74 -0.04 8.01
C TYR A 34 -7.15 1.21 7.35
N VAL A 35 -5.82 1.33 7.30
CA VAL A 35 -5.20 2.58 6.78
C VAL A 35 -5.02 2.60 5.26
N ALA A 36 -5.03 1.44 4.59
CA ALA A 36 -4.76 1.36 3.15
C ALA A 36 -5.58 0.30 2.39
N GLY A 37 -5.78 -0.89 2.97
CA GLY A 37 -6.57 -1.95 2.33
C GLY A 37 -8.00 -1.53 2.01
N LEU A 38 -8.66 -0.87 2.98
CA LEU A 38 -10.00 -0.32 2.81
C LEU A 38 -10.08 0.79 1.76
N VAL A 39 -8.99 1.52 1.52
CA VAL A 39 -8.93 2.49 0.42
C VAL A 39 -9.01 1.76 -0.92
N GLY A 40 -8.31 0.63 -1.07
CA GLY A 40 -8.43 -0.23 -2.27
C GLY A 40 -9.85 -0.74 -2.49
N VAL A 41 -10.50 -1.23 -1.43
CA VAL A 41 -11.92 -1.69 -1.50
C VAL A 41 -12.86 -0.55 -1.85
N MET A 42 -12.67 0.63 -1.25
CA MET A 42 -13.48 1.82 -1.54
C MET A 42 -13.31 2.28 -2.99
N LEU A 43 -12.09 2.28 -3.51
CA LEU A 43 -11.81 2.61 -4.91
C LEU A 43 -12.47 1.60 -5.84
N SER A 44 -12.42 0.30 -5.52
CA SER A 44 -13.10 -0.76 -6.28
C SER A 44 -14.59 -0.50 -6.46
N GLN A 45 -15.28 -0.08 -5.37
CA GLN A 45 -16.69 0.33 -5.44
C GLN A 45 -16.92 1.57 -6.30
N ILE A 46 -15.97 2.51 -6.29
CA ILE A 46 -16.04 3.72 -7.14
C ILE A 46 -15.87 3.34 -8.61
N TRP A 47 -14.97 2.42 -8.93
CA TRP A 47 -14.77 1.92 -10.30
C TRP A 47 -16.02 1.22 -10.82
N GLU A 48 -16.58 0.30 -10.03
CA GLU A 48 -17.84 -0.37 -10.36
C GLU A 48 -18.96 0.65 -10.63
N TRP A 49 -19.10 1.66 -9.78
CA TRP A 49 -20.10 2.72 -9.96
C TRP A 49 -19.83 3.61 -11.19
N TYR A 50 -18.56 3.85 -11.51
CA TYR A 50 -18.15 4.73 -12.59
C TYR A 50 -18.34 4.10 -13.97
N ASP A 51 -17.90 2.87 -14.16
CA ASP A 51 -17.91 2.20 -15.47
C ASP A 51 -18.20 0.69 -15.45
N GLY A 52 -18.63 0.15 -14.30
CA GLY A 52 -18.94 -1.27 -14.15
C GLY A 52 -17.70 -2.16 -14.01
N THR A 53 -16.52 -1.61 -13.74
CA THR A 53 -15.32 -2.41 -13.46
C THR A 53 -15.51 -3.24 -12.19
N GLU A 54 -15.66 -4.56 -12.36
CA GLU A 54 -15.64 -5.53 -11.27
C GLU A 54 -14.19 -5.90 -10.90
N THR A 55 -13.93 -6.04 -9.60
CA THR A 55 -12.60 -6.40 -9.09
C THR A 55 -12.72 -7.39 -7.94
N ASP A 56 -11.59 -8.00 -7.56
CA ASP A 56 -11.53 -8.89 -6.41
C ASP A 56 -11.19 -8.10 -5.13
N ARG A 57 -11.96 -8.34 -4.07
CA ARG A 57 -11.83 -7.62 -2.79
C ARG A 57 -10.48 -7.87 -2.12
N ASP A 58 -9.99 -9.10 -2.11
CA ASP A 58 -8.74 -9.46 -1.43
C ASP A 58 -7.53 -8.94 -2.21
N LEU A 59 -7.63 -8.91 -3.55
CA LEU A 59 -6.64 -8.23 -4.39
C LEU A 59 -6.63 -6.72 -4.18
N ALA A 60 -7.80 -6.09 -4.01
CA ALA A 60 -7.90 -4.66 -3.69
C ALA A 60 -7.29 -4.32 -2.31
N ILE A 61 -7.51 -5.17 -1.31
CA ILE A 61 -6.86 -5.06 0.00
C ILE A 61 -5.34 -5.20 -0.15
N GLY A 62 -4.89 -6.22 -0.91
CA GLY A 62 -3.47 -6.44 -1.19
C GLY A 62 -2.81 -5.26 -1.89
N PHE A 63 -3.49 -4.64 -2.86
CA PHE A 63 -3.02 -3.43 -3.53
C PHE A 63 -2.73 -2.30 -2.53
N GLY A 64 -3.70 -1.95 -1.67
CA GLY A 64 -3.50 -0.90 -0.66
C GLY A 64 -2.42 -1.26 0.36
N ARG A 65 -2.45 -2.51 0.86
CA ARG A 65 -1.46 -3.03 1.83
C ARG A 65 -0.04 -3.03 1.28
N GLY A 66 0.15 -3.36 0.01
CA GLY A 66 1.46 -3.33 -0.65
C GLY A 66 2.06 -1.93 -0.68
N LEU A 67 1.26 -0.92 -1.04
CA LEU A 67 1.69 0.48 -1.03
C LEU A 67 2.06 0.94 0.39
N GLN A 68 1.26 0.56 1.38
CA GLN A 68 1.53 0.93 2.78
C GLN A 68 2.75 0.22 3.35
N ALA A 69 2.99 -1.05 3.01
CA ALA A 69 4.17 -1.79 3.42
C ALA A 69 5.47 -1.12 2.92
N VAL A 70 5.47 -0.61 1.68
CA VAL A 70 6.61 0.14 1.15
C VAL A 70 6.84 1.45 1.92
N ASN A 71 5.77 2.15 2.30
CA ASN A 71 5.88 3.35 3.13
C ASN A 71 6.45 3.02 4.52
N ILE A 72 5.97 1.95 5.16
CA ILE A 72 6.49 1.50 6.47
C ILE A 72 7.99 1.16 6.37
N LEU A 73 8.42 0.44 5.34
CA LEU A 73 9.84 0.15 5.10
C LEU A 73 10.67 1.42 4.96
N ARG A 74 10.16 2.40 4.21
CA ARG A 74 10.86 3.65 3.91
C ARG A 74 11.01 4.54 5.15
N ASN A 75 9.95 4.67 5.95
CA ASN A 75 9.89 5.63 7.06
C ASN A 75 10.26 5.04 8.42
N GLN A 76 10.72 3.78 8.49
CA GLN A 76 10.98 3.08 9.76
C GLN A 76 11.84 3.88 10.76
N GLU A 77 12.94 4.49 10.30
CA GLU A 77 13.82 5.28 11.17
C GLU A 77 13.14 6.58 11.64
N GLU A 78 12.54 7.33 10.72
CA GLU A 78 11.78 8.56 11.01
C GLU A 78 10.61 8.32 11.97
N ASP A 79 9.82 7.26 11.75
CA ASP A 79 8.69 6.90 12.62
C ASP A 79 9.16 6.54 14.05
N MET A 80 10.33 5.89 14.18
CA MET A 80 10.90 5.59 15.49
C MET A 80 11.48 6.85 16.16
N GLU A 81 12.28 7.63 15.44
CA GLU A 81 12.97 8.80 15.99
C GLU A 81 12.03 9.93 16.38
N GLU A 82 11.05 10.24 15.54
CA GLU A 82 10.15 11.38 15.75
C GLU A 82 8.90 11.02 16.53
N ARG A 83 8.43 9.76 16.43
CA ARG A 83 7.11 9.35 16.94
C ARG A 83 7.19 8.21 17.96
N GLY A 84 8.33 7.53 18.06
CA GLY A 84 8.50 6.38 18.95
C GLY A 84 7.68 5.16 18.55
N VAL A 85 7.30 5.03 17.27
CA VAL A 85 6.43 3.95 16.78
C VAL A 85 7.21 3.03 15.84
N SER A 86 7.04 1.72 16.02
CA SER A 86 7.45 0.69 15.06
C SER A 86 6.23 -0.06 14.57
N PHE A 87 6.03 -0.11 13.25
CA PHE A 87 5.03 -0.96 12.61
C PHE A 87 5.58 -2.32 12.19
N MET A 88 6.81 -2.66 12.59
CA MET A 88 7.41 -3.98 12.33
C MET A 88 6.96 -4.96 13.41
N PRO A 89 6.39 -6.13 13.04
CA PRO A 89 6.05 -7.18 14.00
C PRO A 89 7.25 -7.62 14.84
N GLU A 90 6.98 -8.13 16.04
CA GLU A 90 8.02 -8.64 16.94
C GLU A 90 8.73 -9.84 16.29
N GLY A 91 10.06 -9.83 16.35
CA GLY A 91 10.90 -10.88 15.78
C GLY A 91 11.07 -10.83 14.26
N TRP A 92 10.40 -9.91 13.55
CA TRP A 92 10.67 -9.68 12.14
C TRP A 92 11.98 -8.94 11.93
N THR A 93 12.66 -9.30 10.86
CA THR A 93 13.74 -8.54 10.26
C THR A 93 13.18 -7.64 9.15
N ARG A 94 14.02 -6.72 8.66
CA ARG A 94 13.68 -5.89 7.50
C ARG A 94 13.39 -6.75 6.25
N ASP A 95 14.07 -7.89 6.10
CA ASP A 95 13.87 -8.82 4.98
C ASP A 95 12.47 -9.46 5.00
N ASP A 96 11.94 -9.78 6.19
CA ASP A 96 10.57 -10.28 6.35
C ASP A 96 9.55 -9.24 5.85
N LEU A 97 9.79 -7.97 6.18
CA LEU A 97 8.93 -6.88 5.72
C LEU A 97 9.07 -6.62 4.21
N PHE A 98 10.26 -6.80 3.62
CA PHE A 98 10.45 -6.80 2.16
C PHE A 98 9.66 -7.92 1.48
N VAL A 99 9.67 -9.13 2.02
CA VAL A 99 8.86 -10.26 1.52
C VAL A 99 7.38 -9.92 1.59
N TYR A 100 6.91 -9.44 2.74
CA TYR A 100 5.52 -9.02 2.92
C TYR A 100 5.09 -7.91 1.93
N ALA A 101 5.94 -6.92 1.69
CA ALA A 101 5.69 -5.87 0.71
C ALA A 101 5.57 -6.45 -0.71
N ARG A 102 6.49 -7.34 -1.12
CA ARG A 102 6.46 -8.00 -2.44
C ARG A 102 5.19 -8.82 -2.66
N GLU A 103 4.82 -9.63 -1.69
CA GLU A 103 3.62 -10.47 -1.78
C GLU A 103 2.35 -9.63 -2.01
N ASN A 104 2.22 -8.51 -1.30
CA ASN A 104 1.07 -7.63 -1.45
C ASN A 104 1.12 -6.78 -2.73
N LEU A 105 2.30 -6.32 -3.15
CA LEU A 105 2.46 -5.66 -4.46
C LEU A 105 2.13 -6.60 -5.62
N ALA A 106 2.43 -7.91 -5.50
CA ALA A 106 2.05 -8.91 -6.49
C ALA A 106 0.52 -9.07 -6.57
N LYS A 107 -0.20 -9.02 -5.44
CA LYS A 107 -1.67 -8.93 -5.45
C LYS A 107 -2.15 -7.66 -6.15
N GLY A 108 -1.44 -6.55 -5.99
CA GLY A 108 -1.68 -5.30 -6.73
C GLY A 108 -1.54 -5.46 -8.25
N ASP A 109 -0.62 -6.30 -8.73
CA ASP A 109 -0.53 -6.62 -10.16
C ASP A 109 -1.74 -7.43 -10.64
N GLU A 110 -2.16 -8.44 -9.88
CA GLU A 110 -3.35 -9.23 -10.21
C GLU A 110 -4.61 -8.37 -10.19
N TYR A 111 -4.74 -7.46 -9.21
CA TYR A 111 -5.81 -6.46 -9.15
C TYR A 111 -5.86 -5.63 -10.44
N LEU A 112 -4.70 -5.15 -10.91
CA LEU A 112 -4.62 -4.33 -12.13
C LEU A 112 -5.07 -5.08 -13.38
N ARG A 113 -4.90 -6.40 -13.46
CA ARG A 113 -5.33 -7.21 -14.63
C ARG A 113 -6.85 -7.22 -14.81
N LEU A 114 -7.61 -7.00 -13.75
CA LEU A 114 -9.08 -6.95 -13.78
C LEU A 114 -9.59 -5.61 -14.36
N ILE A 115 -8.77 -4.56 -14.34
CA ILE A 115 -9.14 -3.21 -14.74
C ILE A 115 -8.80 -2.98 -16.21
N LYS A 116 -9.80 -2.62 -17.02
CA LYS A 116 -9.63 -2.39 -18.47
C LYS A 116 -9.66 -0.91 -18.87
N THR A 117 -10.31 -0.07 -18.08
CA THR A 117 -10.44 1.35 -18.37
C THR A 117 -9.10 2.07 -18.19
N ARG A 118 -8.57 2.65 -19.27
CA ARG A 118 -7.25 3.29 -19.30
C ARG A 118 -7.02 4.25 -18.13
N THR A 119 -7.99 5.10 -17.81
CA THR A 119 -7.86 6.08 -16.72
C THR A 119 -7.70 5.41 -15.37
N ILE A 120 -8.49 4.38 -15.08
CA ILE A 120 -8.42 3.62 -13.82
C ILE A 120 -7.13 2.80 -13.77
N THR A 121 -6.76 2.17 -14.88
CA THR A 121 -5.50 1.45 -15.02
C THR A 121 -4.32 2.37 -14.71
N LEU A 122 -4.25 3.56 -15.31
CA LEU A 122 -3.17 4.51 -15.04
C LEU A 122 -3.18 4.99 -13.59
N PHE A 123 -4.36 5.27 -13.02
CA PHE A 123 -4.51 5.67 -11.62
C PHE A 123 -3.90 4.63 -10.67
N CYS A 124 -4.12 3.34 -10.92
CA CYS A 124 -3.60 2.26 -10.07
C CYS A 124 -2.15 1.87 -10.40
N LYS A 125 -1.77 1.89 -11.68
CA LYS A 125 -0.46 1.44 -12.17
C LYS A 125 0.67 2.38 -11.76
N ILE A 126 0.43 3.69 -11.75
CA ILE A 126 1.43 4.69 -11.35
C ILE A 126 1.92 4.47 -9.89
N PRO A 127 1.06 4.48 -8.86
CA PRO A 127 1.50 4.27 -7.48
C PRO A 127 2.12 2.89 -7.29
N LEU A 128 1.62 1.86 -7.98
CA LEU A 128 2.20 0.51 -7.92
C LEU A 128 3.63 0.47 -8.49
N ALA A 129 3.87 1.14 -9.63
CA ALA A 129 5.19 1.22 -10.24
C ALA A 129 6.17 2.01 -9.35
N LEU A 130 5.73 3.13 -8.77
CA LEU A 130 6.53 3.91 -7.82
C LEU A 130 6.88 3.11 -6.57
N ALA A 131 5.92 2.38 -6.01
CA ALA A 131 6.14 1.53 -4.84
C ALA A 131 7.16 0.42 -5.13
N LYS A 132 7.05 -0.24 -6.28
CA LYS A 132 8.01 -1.27 -6.72
C LYS A 132 9.42 -0.71 -6.94
N ARG A 133 9.54 0.47 -7.56
CA ARG A 133 10.85 1.12 -7.74
C ARG A 133 11.46 1.55 -6.41
N THR A 134 10.64 2.11 -5.51
CA THR A 134 11.07 2.48 -4.16
C THR A 134 11.56 1.25 -3.40
N LEU A 135 10.82 0.14 -3.45
CA LEU A 135 11.20 -1.11 -2.82
C LEU A 135 12.56 -1.61 -3.35
N LYS A 136 12.71 -1.67 -4.67
CA LYS A 136 13.97 -2.08 -5.31
C LYS A 136 15.15 -1.17 -4.95
N ALA A 137 14.93 0.15 -4.93
CA ALA A 137 15.98 1.11 -4.54
C ALA A 137 16.45 0.88 -3.11
N MET A 138 15.53 0.64 -2.17
CA MET A 138 15.88 0.34 -0.78
C MET A 138 16.66 -0.98 -0.64
N GLU A 139 16.35 -2.01 -1.43
CA GLU A 139 17.13 -3.26 -1.44
C GLU A 139 18.56 -3.07 -1.95
N GLU A 140 18.74 -2.14 -2.89
CA GLU A 140 20.05 -1.76 -3.43
C GLU A 140 20.80 -0.76 -2.52
N GLY A 141 20.24 -0.40 -1.36
CA GLY A 141 20.81 0.57 -0.43
C GLY A 141 20.83 2.01 -0.97
N LYS A 142 19.98 2.33 -1.95
CA LYS A 142 19.86 3.67 -2.53
C LYS A 142 18.94 4.55 -1.70
N GLU A 143 19.23 5.84 -1.72
CA GLU A 143 18.38 6.86 -1.11
C GLU A 143 17.03 6.99 -1.82
N LYS A 144 16.15 7.81 -1.23
CA LYS A 144 14.82 8.14 -1.75
C LYS A 144 14.89 8.59 -3.22
N MET A 145 13.96 8.08 -4.03
CA MET A 145 13.81 8.49 -5.42
C MET A 145 13.72 10.02 -5.55
N SER A 146 14.49 10.56 -6.47
CA SER A 146 14.44 11.96 -6.86
C SER A 146 13.13 12.28 -7.59
N ARG A 147 12.76 13.57 -7.61
CA ARG A 147 11.59 14.04 -8.36
C ARG A 147 11.67 13.69 -9.85
N MET A 148 12.87 13.75 -10.42
CA MET A 148 13.11 13.40 -11.82
C MET A 148 12.83 11.91 -12.08
N GLU A 149 13.32 11.02 -11.23
CA GLU A 149 13.04 9.58 -11.36
C GLU A 149 11.54 9.26 -11.19
N VAL A 150 10.83 9.99 -10.33
CA VAL A 150 9.36 9.87 -10.21
C VAL A 150 8.67 10.30 -11.51
N GLU A 151 9.07 11.44 -12.09
CA GLU A 151 8.51 11.94 -13.35
C GLU A 151 8.77 10.95 -14.50
N GLU A 152 9.97 10.35 -14.57
CA GLU A 152 10.31 9.31 -15.55
C GLU A 152 9.43 8.06 -15.42
N VAL A 153 9.17 7.58 -14.19
CA VAL A 153 8.24 6.45 -13.96
C VAL A 153 6.85 6.78 -14.50
N VAL A 154 6.36 7.97 -14.17
CA VAL A 154 5.02 8.40 -14.56
C VAL A 154 4.88 8.45 -16.08
N GLU A 155 5.86 9.03 -16.77
CA GLU A 155 5.86 9.10 -18.24
C GLU A 155 6.02 7.74 -18.91
N GLN A 156 6.85 6.85 -18.35
CA GLN A 156 6.92 5.48 -18.84
C GLN A 156 5.57 4.78 -18.72
N VAL A 157 4.92 4.85 -17.56
CA VAL A 157 3.63 4.17 -17.33
C VAL A 157 2.51 4.70 -18.23
N LYS A 158 2.51 6.00 -18.56
CA LYS A 158 1.53 6.62 -19.47
C LYS A 158 1.69 6.23 -20.94
N SER A 159 2.91 5.87 -21.34
CA SER A 159 3.26 5.56 -22.73
C SER A 159 3.11 4.08 -23.10
N GLU A 160 2.98 3.19 -22.11
CA GLU A 160 2.56 1.78 -22.24
C GLU A 160 1.05 1.64 -22.51
#